data_AF-A0AAW0K2X6-F1
#
_entry.id   AF-A0AAW0K2X6-F1
#
_cell.length_a   1.000
_cell.length_b   1.000
_cell.length_c   1.000
_cell.angle_alpha   90.00
_cell.angle_beta   90.00
_cell.angle_gamma   90.00
#
_symmetry.space_group_name_H-M   'P 1'
#
loop_
_entity.id
_entity.type
_entity.pdbx_description
1 polymer ?
#
loop_
_entity_poly.entity_id
_entity_poly.type
_entity_poly.pdbx_seq_one_letter_code
_entity_poly.pdbx_strand_id
1 'polypeptide(L)'
;MCYSKLKEHPSCFHFSITVPSDPKETTKQSNCFASFALSPPMAKKPASSILDTLKRYIKKPWEFTGPQSHPEYRNSILPATQYRVESPASTKVQPWVPTSNPETVFDIKYYTRDQRRNRPPIRRTVLKKADVEKLMKETTFDVKDLPRPYLAVAVEEDLDTHGGGYQK
;
A
#
# COMPACT_ATOMS: atom_id res chain seq x y z
N MET A 1 10.70 51.25 26.59
CA MET A 1 9.59 51.92 25.87
C MET A 1 9.11 51.01 24.75
N CYS A 2 7.80 51.04 24.50
CA CYS A 2 7.04 50.30 23.48
C CYS A 2 6.64 48.85 23.81
N TYR A 3 5.58 48.75 24.62
CA TYR A 3 4.60 47.68 24.59
C TYR A 3 3.83 47.71 23.27
N SER A 4 3.67 46.56 22.60
CA SER A 4 2.75 46.40 21.47
C SER A 4 2.00 45.08 21.54
N LYS A 5 0.84 45.16 22.20
CA LYS A 5 -0.47 44.70 21.71
C LYS A 5 -0.64 43.21 21.42
N LEU A 6 -1.05 42.49 22.46
CA LEU A 6 -1.83 41.26 22.38
C LEU A 6 -3.12 41.53 21.58
N LYS A 7 -3.35 40.76 20.52
CA LYS A 7 -4.61 40.70 19.81
C LYS A 7 -5.17 39.30 19.95
N GLU A 8 -6.16 39.18 20.84
CA GLU A 8 -6.96 37.98 21.05
C GLU A 8 -7.76 37.67 19.78
N HIS A 9 -7.75 36.40 19.37
CA HIS A 9 -8.64 35.87 18.35
C HIS A 9 -9.72 35.01 19.03
N PRO A 10 -11.01 35.29 18.84
CA PRO A 10 -12.08 34.48 19.42
C PRO A 10 -12.45 33.27 18.54
N SER A 11 -13.03 32.27 19.19
CA SER A 11 -13.83 31.15 18.67
C SER A 11 -13.07 29.90 18.17
N CYS A 12 -12.66 29.10 19.16
CA CYS A 12 -12.60 27.64 19.02
C CYS A 12 -14.03 27.11 18.76
N PHE A 13 -14.29 26.59 17.57
CA PHE A 13 -15.47 25.75 17.34
C PHE A 13 -15.22 24.39 17.99
N HIS A 14 -15.69 24.24 19.23
CA HIS A 14 -15.88 22.95 19.87
C HIS A 14 -17.06 22.24 19.20
N PHE A 15 -16.80 21.17 18.47
CA PHE A 15 -17.85 20.23 18.06
C PHE A 15 -17.95 19.14 19.13
N SER A 16 -18.73 19.41 20.18
CA SER A 16 -19.11 18.43 21.18
C SER A 16 -20.27 17.59 20.65
N ILE A 17 -20.00 16.36 20.21
CA ILE A 17 -21.04 15.35 20.01
C ILE A 17 -21.38 14.79 21.38
N THR A 18 -22.47 15.30 21.96
CA THR A 18 -23.11 14.71 23.13
C THR A 18 -23.78 13.41 22.70
N VAL A 19 -23.25 12.26 23.12
CA VAL A 19 -23.96 10.97 23.04
C VAL A 19 -24.82 10.86 24.31
N PRO A 20 -26.16 10.81 24.21
CA PRO A 20 -26.99 10.48 25.36
C PRO A 20 -26.94 8.97 25.61
N SER A 21 -26.63 8.64 26.86
CA SER A 21 -26.72 7.30 27.42
C SER A 21 -28.15 6.95 27.83
N ASP A 22 -28.43 5.66 27.69
CA ASP A 22 -29.26 4.79 28.53
C ASP A 22 -30.64 4.29 28.06
N PRO A 23 -30.96 3.01 28.40
CA PRO A 23 -31.98 2.20 27.77
C PRO A 23 -33.27 2.16 28.61
N LYS A 24 -34.43 1.97 27.95
CA LYS A 24 -35.64 1.50 28.62
C LYS A 24 -36.39 0.50 27.75
N GLU A 25 -36.48 -0.72 28.25
CA GLU A 25 -37.52 -1.69 27.92
C GLU A 25 -38.91 -1.06 28.08
N THR A 26 -39.87 -1.45 27.24
CA THR A 26 -41.17 -1.97 27.72
C THR A 26 -42.07 -2.47 26.58
N THR A 27 -42.43 -3.76 26.69
CA THR A 27 -43.75 -4.38 26.46
C THR A 27 -44.48 -4.33 25.10
N LYS A 28 -44.63 -5.56 24.55
CA LYS A 28 -45.84 -6.24 24.03
C LYS A 28 -46.98 -5.40 23.42
N GLN A 29 -47.33 -5.74 22.18
CA GLN A 29 -48.68 -6.16 21.73
C GLN A 29 -48.59 -6.58 20.25
N SER A 30 -48.67 -7.88 19.96
CA SER A 30 -49.86 -8.53 19.38
C SER A 30 -50.36 -7.87 18.08
N ASN A 31 -50.25 -8.57 16.96
CA ASN A 31 -51.45 -9.04 16.27
C ASN A 31 -51.14 -10.03 15.16
N CYS A 32 -52.10 -10.94 15.04
CA CYS A 32 -52.18 -12.10 14.20
C CYS A 32 -52.01 -11.78 12.71
N PHE A 33 -51.21 -12.59 12.02
CA PHE A 33 -51.45 -12.90 10.62
C PHE A 33 -51.39 -14.42 10.47
N ALA A 34 -52.56 -15.04 10.47
CA ALA A 34 -52.73 -16.40 9.99
C ALA A 34 -52.91 -16.33 8.47
N SER A 35 -52.12 -17.11 7.72
CA SER A 35 -52.62 -18.12 6.77
C SER A 35 -51.69 -18.33 5.57
N PHE A 36 -51.57 -19.61 5.19
CA PHE A 36 -51.20 -20.14 3.87
C PHE A 36 -49.71 -20.28 3.50
N ALA A 37 -49.15 -21.48 3.71
CA ALA A 37 -48.68 -22.35 2.61
C ALA A 37 -48.31 -23.75 3.15
N LEU A 38 -48.94 -24.77 2.56
CA LEU A 38 -48.66 -26.19 2.73
C LEU A 38 -47.20 -26.49 2.31
N SER A 39 -46.40 -27.05 3.22
CA SER A 39 -45.07 -27.58 2.89
C SER A 39 -45.19 -28.99 2.30
N PRO A 40 -44.60 -29.30 1.12
CA PRO A 40 -44.43 -30.68 0.69
C PRO A 40 -43.32 -31.39 1.49
N PRO A 41 -43.42 -32.71 1.72
CA PRO A 41 -42.45 -33.46 2.52
C PRO A 41 -41.07 -33.56 1.84
N MET A 42 -40.03 -33.45 2.65
CA MET A 42 -38.63 -33.65 2.28
C MET A 42 -38.40 -35.04 1.68
N ALA A 43 -38.20 -35.13 0.36
CA ALA A 43 -37.54 -36.28 -0.26
C ALA A 43 -36.03 -36.15 -0.04
N LYS A 44 -35.50 -36.85 0.97
CA LYS A 44 -34.05 -37.08 1.10
C LYS A 44 -33.62 -38.02 -0.04
N LYS A 45 -32.89 -37.52 -1.03
CA LYS A 45 -32.23 -38.35 -2.06
C LYS A 45 -30.89 -38.85 -1.50
N PRO A 46 -30.72 -40.15 -1.17
CA PRO A 46 -29.42 -40.71 -0.77
C PRO A 46 -28.48 -41.02 -1.96
N ALA A 47 -28.73 -40.44 -3.14
CA ALA A 47 -27.98 -40.73 -4.38
C ALA A 47 -27.06 -39.60 -4.85
N SER A 48 -27.04 -38.45 -4.17
CA SER A 48 -26.16 -37.33 -4.55
C SER A 48 -24.68 -37.63 -4.33
N SER A 49 -24.34 -38.41 -3.29
CA SER A 49 -22.95 -38.70 -2.92
C SER A 49 -22.17 -39.49 -3.97
N ILE A 50 -22.80 -40.45 -4.65
CA ILE A 50 -22.15 -41.29 -5.68
C ILE A 50 -21.90 -40.48 -6.96
N LEU A 51 -22.87 -39.67 -7.40
CA LEU A 51 -22.70 -38.78 -8.55
C LEU A 51 -21.64 -37.70 -8.30
N ASP A 52 -21.53 -37.23 -7.06
CA ASP A 52 -20.50 -36.25 -6.69
C ASP A 52 -19.10 -36.87 -6.58
N THR A 53 -18.97 -38.19 -6.36
CA THR A 53 -17.68 -38.90 -6.52
C THR A 53 -17.30 -39.14 -7.98
N LEU A 54 -18.27 -39.42 -8.87
CA LEU A 54 -18.02 -39.65 -10.30
C LEU A 54 -17.58 -38.38 -11.04
N LYS A 55 -18.19 -37.23 -10.69
CA LYS A 55 -17.81 -35.90 -11.22
C LYS A 55 -16.36 -35.50 -10.90
N ARG A 56 -15.71 -36.11 -9.90
CA ARG A 56 -14.30 -35.84 -9.56
C ARG A 56 -13.32 -36.48 -10.55
N TYR A 57 -13.73 -37.57 -11.21
CA TYR A 57 -12.91 -38.27 -12.20
C TYR A 57 -13.03 -37.67 -13.61
N ILE A 58 -14.05 -36.85 -13.86
CA ILE A 58 -14.26 -36.14 -15.13
C ILE A 58 -13.77 -34.71 -14.94
N LYS A 59 -12.58 -34.40 -15.46
CA LYS A 59 -12.07 -33.02 -15.51
C LYS A 59 -13.05 -32.13 -16.24
N LYS A 60 -13.17 -30.87 -15.80
CA LYS A 60 -13.99 -29.91 -16.56
C LYS A 60 -13.36 -29.74 -17.95
N PRO A 61 -14.16 -29.53 -19.01
CA PRO A 61 -13.64 -29.53 -20.38
C PRO A 61 -12.59 -28.44 -20.67
N TRP A 62 -12.50 -27.39 -19.83
CA TRP A 62 -11.50 -26.33 -19.90
C TRP A 62 -10.28 -26.54 -18.98
N GLU A 63 -10.18 -27.69 -18.30
CA GLU A 63 -9.03 -28.08 -17.46
C GLU A 63 -8.02 -28.98 -18.20
N PHE A 64 -8.24 -29.25 -19.49
CA PHE A 64 -7.36 -30.07 -20.32
C PHE A 64 -6.17 -29.29 -20.89
N THR A 65 -6.37 -28.02 -21.26
CA THR A 65 -5.32 -27.15 -21.80
C THR A 65 -5.54 -25.71 -21.35
N GLY A 66 -4.47 -24.91 -21.31
CA GLY A 66 -4.50 -23.50 -20.93
C GLY A 66 -4.13 -23.24 -19.47
N PRO A 67 -4.22 -21.98 -19.02
CA PRO A 67 -3.73 -21.56 -17.71
C PRO A 67 -4.33 -22.36 -16.54
N GLN A 68 -5.62 -22.73 -16.64
CA GLN A 68 -6.33 -23.48 -15.60
C GLN A 68 -5.90 -24.96 -15.48
N SER A 69 -5.12 -25.46 -16.44
CA SER A 69 -4.51 -26.80 -16.38
C SER A 69 -3.11 -26.81 -15.74
N HIS A 70 -2.51 -25.64 -15.49
CA HIS A 70 -1.17 -25.52 -14.92
C HIS A 70 -1.18 -25.80 -13.40
N PRO A 71 -0.21 -26.57 -12.85
CA PRO A 71 -0.18 -26.88 -11.41
C PRO A 71 -0.05 -25.66 -10.50
N GLU A 72 0.46 -24.55 -11.02
CA GLU A 72 0.66 -23.30 -10.27
C GLU A 72 -0.54 -22.36 -10.32
N TYR A 73 -1.55 -22.67 -11.15
CA TYR A 73 -2.74 -21.85 -11.29
C TYR A 73 -3.55 -21.83 -9.99
N ARG A 74 -3.85 -20.62 -9.51
CA ARG A 74 -4.72 -20.38 -8.34
C ARG A 74 -5.89 -19.50 -8.73
N ASN A 75 -7.05 -19.81 -8.17
CA ASN A 75 -8.25 -18.98 -8.36
C ASN A 75 -8.08 -17.62 -7.66
N SER A 76 -8.55 -16.56 -8.29
CA SER A 76 -8.48 -15.19 -7.76
C SER A 76 -9.46 -14.94 -6.60
N ILE A 77 -10.51 -15.76 -6.48
CA ILE A 77 -11.54 -15.61 -5.46
C ILE A 77 -11.04 -16.21 -4.15
N LEU A 78 -10.50 -15.34 -3.29
CA LEU A 78 -10.16 -15.71 -1.92
C LEU A 78 -11.43 -15.75 -1.05
N PRO A 79 -11.59 -16.74 -0.16
CA PRO A 79 -12.68 -16.72 0.80
C PRO A 79 -12.49 -15.55 1.77
N ALA A 80 -13.60 -15.01 2.26
CA ALA A 80 -13.60 -13.89 3.21
C ALA A 80 -12.79 -14.19 4.50
N THR A 81 -12.69 -15.47 4.86
CA THR A 81 -11.91 -15.97 6.00
C THR A 81 -10.39 -15.93 5.81
N GLN A 82 -9.86 -15.67 4.61
CA GLN A 82 -8.41 -15.72 4.35
C GLN A 82 -7.81 -14.34 4.04
N TYR A 83 -8.50 -13.47 3.31
CA TYR A 83 -7.92 -12.20 2.83
C TYR A 83 -7.91 -11.08 3.89
N ARG A 84 -8.98 -10.96 4.69
CA ARG A 84 -9.18 -9.84 5.61
C ARG A 84 -9.95 -10.27 6.85
N VAL A 85 -9.31 -11.15 7.62
CA VAL A 85 -9.86 -11.70 8.87
C VAL A 85 -10.13 -10.60 9.89
N GLU A 86 -9.25 -9.59 9.94
CA GLU A 86 -9.36 -8.44 10.83
C GLU A 86 -9.72 -7.20 10.02
N SER A 87 -10.66 -6.40 10.56
CA SER A 87 -10.93 -5.07 10.03
C SER A 87 -9.72 -4.16 10.30
N PRO A 88 -9.32 -3.26 9.39
CA PRO A 88 -8.17 -2.38 9.58
C PRO A 88 -8.34 -1.40 10.73
N ALA A 89 -9.57 -1.13 11.16
CA ALA A 89 -9.86 -0.29 12.30
C ALA A 89 -9.86 -1.08 13.64
N SER A 90 -9.81 -2.41 13.58
CA SER A 90 -9.93 -3.31 14.75
C SER A 90 -8.77 -4.32 14.77
N THR A 91 -7.54 -3.83 14.56
CA THR A 91 -6.33 -4.64 14.65
C THR A 91 -6.07 -5.04 16.11
N LYS A 92 -5.70 -6.30 16.35
CA LYS A 92 -5.39 -6.78 17.72
C LYS A 92 -4.08 -6.25 18.29
N VAL A 93 -3.19 -5.79 17.41
CA VAL A 93 -1.86 -5.28 17.76
C VAL A 93 -1.92 -3.76 17.83
N GLN A 94 -1.33 -3.19 18.89
CA GLN A 94 -1.04 -1.77 18.96
C GLN A 94 0.30 -1.49 18.28
N PRO A 95 0.34 -0.86 17.09
CA PRO A 95 1.60 -0.57 16.42
C PRO A 95 2.34 0.57 17.12
N TRP A 96 3.65 0.40 17.34
CA TRP A 96 4.53 1.48 17.78
C TRP A 96 5.43 1.90 16.61
N VAL A 97 5.05 3.00 15.94
CA VAL A 97 5.81 3.52 14.79
C VAL A 97 6.92 4.44 15.30
N PRO A 98 8.21 4.11 15.07
CA PRO A 98 9.31 4.96 15.51
C PRO A 98 9.30 6.27 14.72
N THR A 99 9.41 7.40 15.43
CA THR A 99 9.41 8.74 14.82
C THR A 99 10.82 9.29 14.59
N SER A 100 11.78 8.95 15.44
CA SER A 100 13.15 9.47 15.40
C SER A 100 14.16 8.40 15.74
N ASN A 101 15.38 8.53 15.21
CA ASN A 101 16.50 7.65 15.56
C ASN A 101 16.93 7.90 17.02
N PRO A 102 17.32 6.84 17.77
CA PRO A 102 17.61 6.95 19.20
C PRO A 102 18.75 7.93 19.51
N GLU A 103 19.74 8.02 18.62
CA GLU A 103 20.87 8.95 18.73
C GLU A 103 20.42 10.43 18.77
N THR A 104 19.32 10.75 18.08
CA THR A 104 18.81 12.13 17.94
C THR A 104 17.74 12.50 18.96
N VAL A 105 17.32 11.54 19.80
CA VAL A 105 16.32 11.78 20.86
C VAL A 105 16.94 12.58 22.00
N PHE A 106 18.17 12.20 22.41
CA PHE A 106 18.88 12.86 23.51
C PHE A 106 19.84 13.93 23.02
N ASP A 107 20.54 13.71 21.89
CA ASP A 107 21.36 14.76 21.26
C ASP A 107 20.55 15.55 20.23
N ILE A 108 19.82 16.56 20.71
CA ILE A 108 18.84 17.32 19.91
C ILE A 108 19.45 18.46 19.09
N LYS A 109 20.78 18.52 18.94
CA LYS A 109 21.45 19.59 18.19
C LYS A 109 20.94 19.65 16.75
N TYR A 110 20.22 20.72 16.42
CA TYR A 110 19.56 20.82 15.12
C TYR A 110 20.51 21.27 14.00
N TYR A 111 21.47 22.15 14.28
CA TYR A 111 22.33 22.75 13.24
C TYR A 111 23.24 21.73 12.54
N THR A 112 23.64 20.66 13.22
CA THR A 112 24.40 19.54 12.63
C THR A 112 23.54 18.68 11.71
N ARG A 113 22.25 18.53 12.03
CA ARG A 113 21.28 17.74 11.28
C ARG A 113 20.61 18.52 10.13
N ASP A 114 20.66 19.85 10.14
CA ASP A 114 20.00 20.72 9.16
C ASP A 114 20.62 20.61 7.77
N GLN A 115 20.15 19.64 6.98
CA GLN A 115 20.55 19.46 5.58
C GLN A 115 20.02 20.56 4.65
N ARG A 116 18.98 21.30 5.05
CA ARG A 116 18.33 22.29 4.18
C ARG A 116 19.17 23.56 4.06
N ARG A 117 19.74 24.01 5.18
CA ARG A 117 20.55 25.23 5.25
C ARG A 117 22.05 24.95 5.11
N ASN A 118 22.51 23.77 5.50
CA ASN A 118 23.92 23.36 5.38
C ASN A 118 24.30 22.98 3.94
N ARG A 119 23.98 23.86 3.00
CA ARG A 119 24.39 23.75 1.60
C ARG A 119 25.47 24.79 1.32
N PRO A 120 26.45 24.49 0.46
CA PRO A 120 27.44 25.49 0.08
C PRO A 120 26.75 26.71 -0.53
N PRO A 121 27.23 27.94 -0.23
CA PRO A 121 26.68 29.15 -0.82
C PRO A 121 26.91 29.17 -2.33
N ILE A 122 25.98 29.79 -3.07
CA ILE A 122 26.05 29.91 -4.53
C ILE A 122 27.25 30.80 -4.90
N ARG A 123 28.23 30.24 -5.61
CA ARG A 123 29.37 30.98 -6.15
C ARG A 123 29.06 31.41 -7.58
N ARG A 124 29.10 32.72 -7.85
CA ARG A 124 28.92 33.29 -9.20
C ARG A 124 30.21 33.95 -9.65
N THR A 125 30.74 33.53 -10.79
CA THR A 125 31.96 34.08 -11.40
C THR A 125 31.63 34.55 -12.81
N VAL A 126 32.11 35.74 -13.18
CA VAL A 126 31.94 36.28 -14.54
C VAL A 126 33.18 35.93 -15.34
N LEU A 127 33.00 35.21 -16.46
CA LEU A 127 34.09 34.87 -17.39
C LEU A 127 34.13 35.92 -18.50
N LYS A 128 35.31 36.52 -18.73
CA LYS A 128 35.54 37.42 -19.87
C LYS A 128 36.12 36.64 -21.05
N LYS A 129 36.11 37.26 -22.24
CA LYS A 129 36.70 36.68 -23.47
C LYS A 129 38.14 36.18 -23.25
N ALA A 130 38.98 36.97 -22.57
CA ALA A 130 40.37 36.61 -22.29
C ALA A 130 40.50 35.31 -21.46
N ASP A 131 39.60 35.10 -20.49
CA ASP A 131 39.61 33.90 -19.65
C ASP A 131 39.19 32.67 -20.45
N VAL A 132 38.20 32.83 -21.34
CA VAL A 132 37.74 31.76 -22.23
C VAL A 132 38.81 31.37 -23.24
N GLU A 133 39.49 32.34 -23.87
CA GLU A 133 40.60 32.07 -24.80
C GLU A 133 41.75 31.34 -24.13
N LYS A 134 42.02 31.64 -22.85
CA LYS A 134 43.01 30.92 -22.05
C LYS A 134 42.56 29.47 -21.80
N LEU A 135 41.32 29.27 -21.35
CA LEU A 135 40.77 27.94 -21.12
C LEU A 135 40.80 27.08 -22.39
N MET A 136 40.42 27.64 -23.54
CA MET A 136 40.45 26.92 -24.82
C MET A 136 41.87 26.49 -25.25
N LYS A 137 42.89 27.29 -24.92
CA LYS A 137 44.29 26.94 -25.18
C LYS A 137 44.81 25.86 -24.23
N GLU A 138 44.28 25.79 -23.01
CA GLU A 138 44.68 24.82 -21.98
C GLU A 138 43.92 23.49 -22.11
N THR A 139 42.68 23.49 -22.59
CA THR A 139 41.86 22.29 -22.73
C THR A 139 42.33 21.41 -23.88
N THR A 140 42.66 20.16 -23.58
CA THR A 140 42.87 19.08 -24.55
C THR A 140 41.94 17.93 -24.17
N PHE A 141 41.38 17.21 -25.15
CA PHE A 141 40.41 16.15 -24.91
C PHE A 141 41.05 14.77 -25.10
N ASP A 142 41.00 13.95 -24.06
CA ASP A 142 41.26 12.51 -24.14
C ASP A 142 39.91 11.75 -24.23
N VAL A 143 39.95 10.48 -24.63
CA VAL A 143 38.78 9.60 -24.74
C VAL A 143 38.00 9.51 -23.41
N LYS A 144 38.69 9.66 -22.27
CA LYS A 144 38.11 9.62 -20.92
C LYS A 144 37.29 10.86 -20.54
N ASP A 145 37.57 11.99 -21.20
CA ASP A 145 36.89 13.28 -20.92
C ASP A 145 35.53 13.37 -21.62
N LEU A 146 35.25 12.45 -22.54
CA LEU A 146 33.99 12.36 -23.24
C LEU A 146 32.89 11.81 -22.30
N PRO A 147 31.67 12.36 -22.36
CA PRO A 147 30.56 11.83 -21.59
C PRO A 147 30.31 10.37 -22.00
N ARG A 148 30.24 9.48 -21.01
CA ARG A 148 29.99 8.07 -21.27
C ARG A 148 28.58 7.88 -21.84
N PRO A 149 28.43 7.19 -22.98
CA PRO A 149 27.11 6.86 -23.48
C PRO A 149 26.40 5.91 -22.52
N TYR A 150 25.09 6.11 -22.34
CA TYR A 150 24.25 5.12 -21.67
C TYR A 150 23.95 4.00 -22.66
N LEU A 151 24.78 2.95 -22.65
CA LEU A 151 24.60 1.80 -23.53
C LEU A 151 23.54 0.87 -22.94
N ALA A 152 22.42 0.73 -23.64
CA ALA A 152 21.49 -0.37 -23.37
C ALA A 152 22.16 -1.68 -23.82
N VAL A 153 22.24 -2.65 -22.93
CA VAL A 153 22.73 -4.00 -23.25
C VAL A 153 21.64 -4.70 -24.07
N ALA A 154 22.03 -5.48 -25.08
CA ALA A 154 21.09 -6.39 -25.74
C ALA A 154 20.60 -7.39 -24.70
N VAL A 155 19.32 -7.30 -24.34
CA VAL A 155 18.69 -8.20 -23.39
C VAL A 155 18.12 -9.39 -24.15
N GLU A 156 18.55 -10.58 -23.79
CA GLU A 156 17.86 -11.81 -24.18
C GLU A 156 16.70 -12.00 -23.21
N GLU A 157 15.47 -11.94 -23.73
CA GLU A 157 14.27 -12.15 -22.94
C GLU A 157 14.10 -13.64 -22.68
N ASP A 158 14.07 -14.01 -21.40
CA ASP A 158 13.87 -15.37 -20.95
C ASP A 158 12.74 -15.39 -19.92
N LEU A 159 11.95 -16.46 -19.93
CA LEU A 159 10.68 -16.54 -19.21
C LEU A 159 10.92 -16.76 -17.71
N ASP A 160 11.73 -17.75 -17.35
CA ASP A 160 11.79 -18.25 -15.96
C ASP A 160 13.22 -18.48 -15.41
N THR A 161 14.28 -18.06 -16.11
CA THR A 161 15.65 -18.42 -15.69
C THR A 161 16.14 -17.72 -14.43
N HIS A 162 15.64 -16.53 -14.11
CA HIS A 162 15.99 -15.85 -12.87
C HIS A 162 15.15 -16.39 -11.70
N GLY A 163 15.75 -17.23 -10.84
CA GLY A 163 15.07 -17.79 -9.67
C GLY A 163 14.04 -18.89 -10.00
N GLY A 164 14.01 -19.39 -11.23
CA GLY A 164 13.06 -20.42 -11.66
C GLY A 164 11.62 -19.89 -11.80
N GLY A 165 11.45 -18.62 -12.19
CA GLY A 165 10.15 -17.95 -12.31
C GLY A 165 9.57 -17.44 -10.97
N TYR A 166 10.25 -17.69 -9.84
CA TYR A 166 9.80 -17.29 -8.51
C TYR A 166 10.85 -16.46 -7.76
N GLN A 167 10.55 -15.18 -7.53
CA GLN A 167 11.37 -14.29 -6.70
C GLN A 167 10.99 -14.48 -5.22
N LYS A 168 11.98 -14.83 -4.40
CA LYS A 168 11.86 -14.87 -2.94
C LYS A 168 11.90 -13.48 -2.31
#